data_AF-A0A0F7D3W9-F1
#
_entry.id   AF-A0A0F7D3W9-F1
#
_cell.length_a   1.000
_cell.length_b   1.000
_cell.length_c   1.000
_cell.angle_alpha   90.00
_cell.angle_beta   90.00
_cell.angle_gamma   90.00
#
_symmetry.space_group_name_H-M   'P 1'
#
loop_
_entity.id
_entity.type
_entity.pdbx_description
1 polymer ?
#
loop_
_entity_poly.entity_id
_entity_poly.type
_entity_poly.pdbx_seq_one_letter_code
_entity_poly.pdbx_strand_id
1 'polypeptide(L)'
;MKKFWLLMSFAAVLVLGACGGGGEGGEDESDQPADEGVTTEEESSEEGSEGSDSADAGDAELAKQTYEQSNCMSCHGEDLSGGSGPALTNVGSKLSEDEIRTKIEEGGGGMPAGLVTDEEQLDALVTWLSSQTAE
;
A
#
# COMPACT_ATOMS: atom_id res chain seq x y z
N MET A 1 21.12 -16.77 38.05
CA MET A 1 22.41 -17.49 38.18
C MET A 1 22.70 -18.11 36.82
N LYS A 2 23.81 -17.90 36.13
CA LYS A 2 25.12 -17.33 36.44
C LYS A 2 25.83 -17.41 35.06
N LYS A 3 26.39 -16.28 34.60
CA LYS A 3 27.62 -16.17 33.78
C LYS A 3 27.74 -17.03 32.51
N PHE A 4 27.48 -16.40 31.36
CA PHE A 4 28.43 -16.47 30.25
C PHE A 4 28.60 -15.06 29.66
N TRP A 5 29.48 -14.32 30.33
CA TRP A 5 30.06 -13.06 29.89
C TRP A 5 31.53 -13.38 29.55
N LEU A 6 31.97 -12.99 28.34
CA LEU A 6 33.33 -12.98 27.72
C LEU A 6 33.15 -13.45 26.26
N LEU A 7 33.59 -12.82 25.17
CA LEU A 7 34.60 -11.79 24.85
C LEU A 7 34.20 -11.28 23.44
N MET A 8 34.02 -9.97 23.19
CA MET A 8 35.07 -9.04 22.77
C MET A 8 35.82 -9.46 21.48
N SER A 9 35.50 -8.82 20.35
CA SER A 9 36.43 -8.37 19.28
C SER A 9 35.62 -7.59 18.22
N PHE A 10 35.61 -6.26 18.22
CA PHE A 10 36.54 -5.36 17.50
C PHE A 10 36.51 -5.54 15.97
N ALA A 11 35.85 -4.61 15.26
CA ALA A 11 36.45 -3.90 14.12
C ALA A 11 35.44 -2.90 13.53
N ALA A 12 35.65 -1.63 13.87
CA ALA A 12 35.14 -0.52 13.09
C ALA A 12 35.86 -0.46 11.74
N VAL A 13 35.11 -0.30 10.65
CA VAL A 13 35.64 0.24 9.40
C VAL A 13 34.69 1.35 8.93
N LEU A 14 35.06 2.58 9.29
CA LEU A 14 34.64 3.81 8.62
C LEU A 14 35.41 3.91 7.30
N VAL A 15 34.72 3.85 6.17
CA VAL A 15 35.26 4.34 4.89
C VAL A 15 34.53 5.64 4.54
N LEU A 16 35.09 6.75 5.00
CA LEU A 16 34.86 8.08 4.43
C LEU A 16 35.87 8.24 3.28
N GLY A 17 35.42 7.95 2.07
CA GLY A 17 36.15 8.27 0.84
C GLY A 17 36.01 9.75 0.52
N ALA A 18 37.14 10.45 0.55
CA ALA A 18 37.31 11.86 0.25
C ALA A 18 37.85 12.09 -1.18
N CYS A 19 37.44 13.21 -1.78
CA CYS A 19 38.22 14.16 -2.59
C CYS A 19 38.80 13.76 -3.98
N GLY A 20 38.42 14.55 -4.99
CA GLY A 20 39.15 14.81 -6.25
C GLY A 20 38.31 14.46 -7.50
N GLY A 21 37.94 15.34 -8.44
CA GLY A 21 38.37 16.69 -8.80
C GLY A 21 38.82 16.71 -10.28
N GLY A 22 38.13 17.48 -11.15
CA GLY A 22 38.59 17.84 -12.51
C GLY A 22 37.56 17.65 -13.64
N GLY A 23 37.17 18.73 -14.32
CA GLY A 23 36.10 18.76 -15.32
C GLY A 23 36.54 18.99 -16.78
N GLU A 24 35.51 19.29 -17.59
CA GLU A 24 35.45 20.02 -18.89
C GLU A 24 35.51 19.25 -20.23
N GLY A 25 34.57 19.64 -21.11
CA GLY A 25 34.33 19.25 -22.52
C GLY A 25 32.90 18.68 -22.69
N GLY A 26 31.85 19.39 -23.11
CA GLY A 26 31.73 20.34 -24.25
C GLY A 26 31.91 19.55 -25.55
N GLU A 27 30.96 19.37 -26.48
CA GLU A 27 29.87 20.17 -27.05
C GLU A 27 29.05 19.22 -27.98
N ASP A 28 27.72 19.24 -27.95
CA ASP A 28 26.82 19.75 -29.02
C ASP A 28 26.78 18.82 -30.27
N GLU A 29 25.66 18.31 -30.78
CA GLU A 29 24.55 19.04 -31.41
C GLU A 29 23.38 18.09 -31.75
N SER A 30 22.18 18.69 -31.79
CA SER A 30 21.03 18.39 -32.68
C SER A 30 20.27 17.06 -32.47
N ASP A 31 18.96 17.05 -32.20
CA ASP A 31 17.90 17.78 -32.91
C ASP A 31 16.62 17.91 -32.03
N GLN A 32 16.01 19.10 -32.00
CA GLN A 32 14.67 19.40 -31.42
C GLN A 32 13.55 19.00 -32.43
N PRO A 33 12.24 19.37 -32.31
CA PRO A 33 11.38 19.91 -31.23
C PRO A 33 10.07 19.05 -31.08
N ALA A 34 9.15 19.30 -30.15
CA ALA A 34 7.97 20.18 -30.29
C ALA A 34 7.03 19.88 -29.09
N ASP A 35 6.62 20.89 -28.31
CA ASP A 35 5.39 21.69 -28.46
C ASP A 35 4.25 21.10 -27.59
N GLU A 36 4.09 21.64 -26.38
CA GLU A 36 3.02 22.57 -25.95
C GLU A 36 1.66 21.88 -25.70
N GLY A 37 0.97 22.31 -24.63
CA GLY A 37 -0.50 22.26 -24.61
C GLY A 37 -1.15 21.35 -23.58
N VAL A 38 -1.57 21.98 -22.49
CA VAL A 38 -2.57 21.53 -21.51
C VAL A 38 -3.89 21.17 -22.20
N THR A 39 -4.53 20.05 -21.80
CA THR A 39 -6.00 19.96 -21.64
C THR A 39 -6.36 18.84 -20.65
N THR A 40 -6.92 19.24 -19.51
CA THR A 40 -7.92 18.48 -18.75
C THR A 40 -9.07 18.09 -19.67
N GLU A 41 -9.46 16.81 -19.69
CA GLU A 41 -10.83 16.22 -19.73
C GLU A 41 -10.63 14.78 -19.21
N GLU A 42 -11.10 14.40 -18.01
CA GLU A 42 -12.46 13.93 -17.72
C GLU A 42 -13.01 13.01 -18.80
N GLU A 43 -12.93 11.70 -18.55
CA GLU A 43 -13.87 10.62 -18.91
C GLU A 43 -13.49 9.51 -17.91
N SER A 44 -14.15 9.30 -16.76
CA SER A 44 -15.57 9.01 -16.54
C SER A 44 -16.15 8.06 -17.60
N SER A 45 -15.83 6.78 -17.44
CA SER A 45 -16.72 5.70 -17.85
C SER A 45 -16.61 4.65 -16.73
N GLU A 46 -17.42 4.80 -15.68
CA GLU A 46 -18.67 4.04 -15.52
C GLU A 46 -18.41 2.54 -15.58
N GLU A 47 -18.03 1.98 -14.43
CA GLU A 47 -18.56 0.70 -13.94
C GLU A 47 -19.12 1.00 -12.55
N GLY A 48 -20.15 1.84 -12.50
CA GLY A 48 -21.08 1.83 -11.38
C GLY A 48 -21.84 0.50 -11.43
N SER A 49 -21.28 -0.54 -10.80
CA SER A 49 -22.05 -1.75 -10.48
C SER A 49 -22.45 -1.67 -9.02
N GLU A 50 -23.61 -1.04 -8.83
CA GLU A 50 -24.67 -1.41 -7.90
C GLU A 50 -24.22 -1.79 -6.48
N GLY A 51 -24.46 -0.85 -5.56
CA GLY A 51 -24.27 -1.06 -4.14
C GLY A 51 -24.95 -2.31 -3.61
N SER A 52 -24.24 -2.91 -2.64
CA SER A 52 -24.77 -3.21 -1.30
C SER A 52 -26.23 -3.66 -1.27
N ASP A 53 -26.45 -4.97 -1.18
CA ASP A 53 -27.37 -5.56 -0.20
C ASP A 53 -27.24 -7.10 -0.23
N SER A 54 -26.04 -7.58 0.06
CA SER A 54 -25.68 -8.94 0.53
C SER A 54 -24.32 -9.26 -0.06
N ALA A 55 -23.25 -8.96 0.69
CA ALA A 55 -22.09 -9.83 0.61
C ALA A 55 -22.63 -11.25 0.85
N ASP A 56 -22.53 -12.13 -0.14
CA ASP A 56 -22.90 -13.52 0.08
C ASP A 56 -22.15 -14.02 1.30
N ALA A 57 -22.75 -14.93 2.07
CA ALA A 57 -22.06 -15.46 3.25
C ALA A 57 -20.70 -16.09 2.87
N GLY A 58 -20.55 -16.56 1.62
CA GLY A 58 -19.28 -16.97 1.03
C GLY A 58 -18.28 -15.83 0.88
N ASP A 59 -18.69 -14.69 0.34
CA ASP A 59 -17.81 -13.54 0.11
C ASP A 59 -17.31 -12.94 1.43
N ALA A 60 -18.18 -12.86 2.44
CA ALA A 60 -17.80 -12.36 3.76
C ALA A 60 -16.81 -13.28 4.48
N GLU A 61 -16.90 -14.60 4.27
CA GLU A 61 -15.93 -15.57 4.80
C GLU A 61 -14.60 -15.48 4.06
N LEU A 62 -14.64 -15.40 2.72
CA LEU A 62 -13.46 -15.21 1.88
C LEU A 62 -12.71 -13.93 2.27
N ALA A 63 -13.42 -12.82 2.44
CA ALA A 63 -12.84 -11.55 2.86
C ALA A 63 -12.09 -11.64 4.19
N LYS A 64 -12.70 -12.27 5.20
CA LYS A 64 -12.06 -12.48 6.52
C LYS A 64 -10.84 -13.37 6.41
N GLN A 65 -10.94 -14.45 5.63
CA GLN A 65 -9.80 -15.32 5.36
C GLN A 65 -8.66 -14.57 4.68
N THR A 66 -8.96 -13.75 3.66
CA THR A 66 -7.97 -12.91 2.98
C THR A 66 -7.32 -11.94 3.96
N TYR A 67 -8.11 -11.31 4.84
CA TYR A 67 -7.65 -10.37 5.85
C TYR A 67 -6.67 -11.03 6.85
N GLU A 68 -6.93 -12.27 7.25
CA GLU A 68 -6.05 -13.08 8.09
C GLU A 68 -4.75 -13.47 7.36
N GLN A 69 -4.87 -14.03 6.16
CA GLN A 69 -3.76 -14.63 5.42
C GLN A 69 -2.80 -13.57 4.85
N SER A 70 -3.32 -12.41 4.48
CA SER A 70 -2.56 -11.31 3.87
C SER A 70 -1.88 -10.40 4.89
N ASN A 71 -1.80 -10.84 6.16
CA ASN A 71 -1.16 -10.15 7.29
C ASN A 71 -1.78 -8.78 7.65
N CYS A 72 -3.01 -8.50 7.23
CA CYS A 72 -3.67 -7.22 7.49
C CYS A 72 -3.82 -6.96 9.00
N MET A 73 -4.15 -8.00 9.76
CA MET A 73 -4.30 -7.98 11.23
C MET A 73 -3.05 -7.49 11.97
N SER A 74 -1.85 -7.72 11.42
CA SER A 74 -0.59 -7.33 12.08
C SER A 74 -0.47 -5.82 12.27
N CYS A 75 -1.15 -5.04 11.42
CA CYS A 75 -1.16 -3.59 11.48
C CYS A 75 -2.53 -3.04 11.88
N HIS A 76 -3.60 -3.63 11.39
CA HIS A 76 -4.96 -3.10 11.52
C HIS A 76 -5.80 -3.79 12.59
N GLY A 77 -5.24 -4.77 13.31
CA GLY A 77 -5.90 -5.50 14.41
C GLY A 77 -6.80 -6.63 13.92
N GLU A 78 -6.96 -7.68 14.73
CA GLU A 78 -7.85 -8.81 14.43
C GLU A 78 -9.31 -8.36 14.24
N ASP A 79 -9.72 -7.35 15.02
CA ASP A 79 -11.05 -6.78 15.07
C ASP A 79 -11.17 -5.44 14.32
N LEU A 80 -10.22 -5.13 13.43
CA LEU A 80 -10.13 -3.85 12.71
C LEU A 80 -9.89 -2.62 13.61
N SER A 81 -9.57 -2.82 14.90
CA SER A 81 -9.36 -1.74 15.87
C SER A 81 -8.14 -0.87 15.61
N GLY A 82 -7.26 -1.30 14.69
CA GLY A 82 -6.00 -0.64 14.38
C GLY A 82 -4.85 -1.12 15.26
N GLY A 83 -3.72 -0.43 15.14
CA GLY A 83 -2.48 -0.76 15.84
C GLY A 83 -1.33 0.03 15.26
N SER A 84 -0.46 -0.66 14.52
CA SER A 84 0.59 0.00 13.72
C SER A 84 0.00 0.76 12.53
N GLY A 85 -1.13 0.28 12.01
CA GLY A 85 -1.97 0.94 11.02
C GLY A 85 -3.23 1.54 11.65
N PRO A 86 -3.96 2.40 10.92
CA PRO A 86 -5.20 3.00 11.42
C PRO A 86 -6.31 1.95 11.62
N ALA A 87 -7.29 2.27 12.46
CA ALA A 87 -8.51 1.48 12.60
C ALA A 87 -9.31 1.47 11.29
N LEU A 88 -9.85 0.29 10.93
CA LEU A 88 -10.64 0.08 9.71
C LEU A 88 -12.14 -0.13 9.99
N THR A 89 -12.56 -0.08 11.27
CA THR A 89 -13.97 -0.23 11.67
C THR A 89 -14.94 0.78 11.04
N ASN A 90 -14.41 1.89 10.51
CA ASN A 90 -15.19 2.95 9.86
C ASN A 90 -14.61 3.33 8.50
N VAL A 91 -13.93 2.40 7.81
CA VAL A 91 -13.28 2.72 6.53
C VAL A 91 -14.31 2.94 5.41
N GLY A 92 -15.41 2.19 5.43
CA GLY A 92 -16.49 2.31 4.46
C GLY A 92 -17.24 3.64 4.47
N SER A 93 -17.21 4.37 5.59
CA SER A 93 -17.74 5.74 5.64
C SER A 93 -16.73 6.81 5.24
N LYS A 94 -15.47 6.44 5.00
CA LYS A 94 -14.37 7.37 4.70
C LYS A 94 -13.86 7.25 3.27
N LEU A 95 -13.87 6.04 2.72
CA LEU A 95 -13.34 5.70 1.42
C LEU A 95 -14.39 4.92 0.63
N SER A 96 -14.42 5.14 -0.69
CA SER A 96 -15.17 4.28 -1.62
C SER A 96 -14.49 2.92 -1.79
N GLU A 97 -15.20 1.98 -2.42
CA GLU A 97 -14.64 0.67 -2.80
C GLU A 97 -13.39 0.81 -3.68
N ASP A 98 -13.43 1.68 -4.69
CA ASP A 98 -12.27 1.94 -5.56
C ASP A 98 -11.09 2.50 -4.78
N GLU A 99 -11.32 3.45 -3.87
CA GLU A 99 -10.27 4.02 -3.04
C GLU A 99 -9.66 2.97 -2.10
N ILE A 100 -10.48 2.07 -1.55
CA ILE A 100 -10.03 0.94 -0.72
C ILE A 100 -9.21 -0.03 -1.58
N ARG A 101 -9.68 -0.39 -2.77
CA ARG A 101 -8.96 -1.27 -3.71
C ARG A 101 -7.59 -0.70 -4.03
N THR A 102 -7.54 0.53 -4.54
CA THR A 102 -6.27 1.19 -4.88
C THR A 102 -5.34 1.24 -3.68
N LYS A 103 -5.87 1.47 -2.47
CA LYS A 103 -5.05 1.49 -1.26
C LYS A 103 -4.43 0.13 -0.93
N ILE A 104 -5.14 -0.97 -1.19
CA ILE A 104 -4.65 -2.33 -0.99
C ILE A 104 -3.60 -2.71 -2.03
N GLU A 105 -3.82 -2.34 -3.28
CA GLU A 105 -2.92 -2.63 -4.39
C GLU A 105 -1.63 -1.82 -4.31
N GLU A 106 -1.73 -0.50 -4.13
CA GLU A 106 -0.60 0.42 -4.15
C GLU A 106 0.04 0.63 -2.78
N GLY A 107 -0.68 0.32 -1.70
CA GLY A 107 -0.22 0.52 -0.33
C GLY A 107 -0.04 2.01 0.05
N GLY A 108 1.04 2.31 0.77
CA GLY A 108 1.44 3.67 1.16
C GLY A 108 1.17 4.01 2.63
N GLY A 109 1.85 5.04 3.13
CA GLY A 109 1.78 5.40 4.56
C GLY A 109 2.39 4.34 5.49
N GLY A 110 3.29 3.50 4.96
CA GLY A 110 3.88 2.36 5.68
C GLY A 110 3.16 1.03 5.44
N MET A 111 2.01 1.03 4.78
CA MET A 111 1.37 -0.19 4.27
C MET A 111 2.09 -0.68 3.00
N PRO A 112 2.53 -1.94 2.92
CA PRO A 112 3.13 -2.48 1.70
C PRO A 112 2.08 -2.67 0.60
N ALA A 113 2.52 -2.55 -0.65
CA ALA A 113 1.74 -2.80 -1.86
C ALA A 113 1.63 -4.30 -2.17
N GLY A 114 0.63 -4.69 -2.96
CA GLY A 114 0.51 -6.04 -3.51
C GLY A 114 0.34 -7.15 -2.46
N LEU A 115 -0.34 -6.85 -1.34
CA LEU A 115 -0.62 -7.82 -0.28
C LEU A 115 -1.64 -8.89 -0.71
N VAL A 116 -2.53 -8.53 -1.62
CA VAL A 116 -3.53 -9.42 -2.22
C VAL A 116 -3.33 -9.34 -3.73
N THR A 117 -3.09 -10.48 -4.37
CA THR A 117 -2.81 -10.56 -5.82
C THR A 117 -3.88 -11.31 -6.60
N ASP A 118 -4.80 -11.95 -5.89
CA ASP A 118 -5.89 -12.70 -6.46
C ASP A 118 -7.13 -11.80 -6.47
N GLU A 119 -7.71 -11.61 -7.65
CA GLU A 119 -8.80 -10.65 -7.86
C GLU A 119 -10.04 -11.00 -7.05
N GLU A 120 -10.40 -12.28 -6.95
CA GLU A 120 -11.58 -12.71 -6.18
C GLU A 120 -11.42 -12.38 -4.69
N GLN A 121 -10.23 -12.64 -4.13
CA GLN A 121 -9.91 -12.28 -2.75
C GLN A 121 -9.87 -10.76 -2.52
N LEU A 122 -9.36 -10.00 -3.50
CA LEU A 122 -9.30 -8.54 -3.44
C LEU A 122 -10.71 -7.94 -3.47
N ASP A 123 -11.55 -8.37 -4.41
CA ASP A 123 -12.94 -7.95 -4.55
C ASP A 123 -13.71 -8.22 -3.27
N ALA A 124 -13.68 -9.46 -2.76
CA ALA A 124 -14.35 -9.81 -1.52
C ALA A 124 -13.86 -8.96 -0.33
N LEU A 125 -12.55 -8.73 -0.23
CA LEU A 125 -11.96 -7.92 0.83
C LEU A 125 -12.40 -6.45 0.75
N VAL A 126 -12.41 -5.86 -0.45
CA VAL A 126 -12.82 -4.48 -0.70
C VAL A 126 -14.28 -4.29 -0.34
N THR A 127 -15.17 -5.15 -0.84
CA THR A 127 -16.61 -5.11 -0.55
C THR A 127 -16.89 -5.29 0.93
N TRP A 128 -16.15 -6.18 1.60
CA TRP A 128 -16.31 -6.35 3.04
C TRP A 128 -15.86 -5.10 3.81
N LEU A 129 -14.71 -4.51 3.47
CA LEU A 129 -14.19 -3.30 4.11
C LEU A 129 -15.08 -2.07 3.84
N SER A 130 -15.65 -1.94 2.65
CA SER A 130 -16.57 -0.84 2.31
C SER A 130 -17.87 -0.91 3.11
N SER A 131 -18.27 -2.11 3.56
CA SER A 131 -19.42 -2.28 4.46
C SER A 131 -19.13 -1.87 5.92
N GLN A 132 -17.86 -1.67 6.28
CA GLN A 132 -17.46 -1.26 7.63
C GLN A 132 -17.72 0.23 7.86
N THR A 133 -18.96 0.53 8.22
CA THR A 133 -19.43 1.85 8.64
C THR A 133 -19.66 1.81 10.14
N ALA A 134 -18.99 2.65 10.91
CA ALA A 134 -19.13 2.63 12.37
C ALA A 134 -20.54 3.09 12.75
N GLU A 135 -21.25 2.28 13.54
CA GLU A 135 -22.50 2.63 14.21
C GLU A 135 -22.29 3.55 15.42
#